data_AF-A0A9W7DHL9-F1
#
_entry.id   AF-A0A9W7DHL9-F1
#
_cell.length_a   1.000
_cell.length_b   1.000
_cell.length_c   1.000
_cell.angle_alpha   90.00
_cell.angle_beta   90.00
_cell.angle_gamma   90.00
#
_symmetry.space_group_name_H-M   'P 1'
#
loop_
_entity.id
_entity.type
_entity.pdbx_description
1 polymer ?
#
loop_
_entity_poly.entity_id
_entity_poly.type
_entity_poly.pdbx_seq_one_letter_code
_entity_poly.pdbx_strand_id
1 'polypeptide(L)'
;MFCGLLKQVKPAQFKASTSSSLRLFSTSSQVLSGHSKWATIKHKKAANDAARSQQTHKMALKITAFAKQGGPDLGTNLQLAYAVDKAKEMSVPKKVIENAIKRGSGDLKNDAKMENVVYEGLAPGGVAFEYDSNFIYV
;
A
#
# COMPACT_ATOMS: atom_id res chain seq x y z
N MET A 1 25.48 -28.91 -64.25
CA MET A 1 24.40 -27.94 -63.98
C MET A 1 24.97 -26.89 -63.04
N PHE A 2 25.70 -25.89 -63.55
CA PHE A 2 25.23 -24.57 -63.99
C PHE A 2 24.50 -23.74 -62.92
N CYS A 3 24.88 -22.45 -62.88
CA CYS A 3 24.39 -21.32 -62.10
C CYS A 3 25.16 -21.10 -60.78
N GLY A 4 26.10 -20.15 -60.66
CA GLY A 4 25.91 -18.71 -60.88
C GLY A 4 25.12 -18.15 -59.68
N LEU A 5 25.44 -17.03 -59.02
CA LEU A 5 26.11 -15.83 -59.48
C LEU A 5 26.13 -14.84 -58.28
N LEU A 6 27.26 -14.15 -58.11
CA LEU A 6 27.45 -12.79 -57.55
C LEU A 6 26.98 -12.45 -56.11
N LYS A 7 27.99 -12.29 -55.23
CA LYS A 7 27.94 -11.41 -54.07
C LYS A 7 27.66 -9.97 -54.53
N GLN A 8 26.53 -9.42 -54.11
CA GLN A 8 26.20 -8.01 -54.28
C GLN A 8 27.07 -7.17 -53.34
N VAL A 9 28.02 -6.41 -53.91
CA VAL A 9 28.74 -5.34 -53.20
C VAL A 9 27.83 -4.11 -53.16
N LYS A 10 27.40 -3.71 -51.97
CA LYS A 10 26.59 -2.48 -51.80
C LYS A 10 27.50 -1.25 -51.89
N PRO A 11 27.13 -0.21 -52.66
CA PRO A 11 27.94 0.99 -52.80
C PRO A 11 27.92 1.82 -51.51
N ALA A 12 29.10 2.32 -51.15
CA ALA A 12 29.25 3.39 -50.17
C ALA A 12 28.55 4.65 -50.69
N GLN A 13 27.57 5.15 -49.94
CA GLN A 13 26.94 6.45 -50.20
C GLN A 13 27.34 7.38 -49.06
N PHE A 14 28.15 8.38 -49.41
CA PHE A 14 28.56 9.48 -48.55
C PHE A 14 27.67 10.70 -48.84
N LYS A 15 27.43 11.54 -47.80
CA LYS A 15 26.70 12.84 -47.73
C LYS A 15 25.40 12.74 -46.92
N ALA A 16 25.05 13.63 -45.99
CA ALA A 16 25.64 14.88 -45.53
C ALA A 16 25.17 15.14 -44.08
N SER A 17 25.97 15.91 -43.34
CA SER A 17 25.55 16.56 -42.10
C SER A 17 24.44 17.57 -42.41
N THR A 18 23.25 17.36 -41.84
CA THR A 18 22.31 18.45 -41.56
C THR A 18 21.61 18.17 -40.23
N SER A 19 22.03 18.92 -39.22
CA SER A 19 21.31 19.18 -37.98
C SER A 19 19.81 19.32 -38.20
N SER A 20 19.00 18.43 -37.62
CA SER A 20 17.63 18.79 -37.26
C SER A 20 17.15 17.94 -36.08
N SER A 21 17.17 18.60 -34.92
CA SER A 21 16.60 18.16 -33.65
C SER A 21 15.10 17.92 -33.78
N LEU A 22 14.65 16.65 -33.73
CA LEU A 22 13.25 16.31 -33.48
C LEU A 22 13.17 15.17 -32.46
N ARG A 23 12.58 15.48 -31.30
CA ARG A 23 12.36 14.55 -30.19
C ARG A 23 11.33 13.51 -30.62
N LEU A 24 11.74 12.24 -30.76
CA LEU A 24 10.83 11.13 -31.01
C LEU A 24 10.06 10.81 -29.72
N PHE A 25 8.80 11.23 -29.67
CA PHE A 25 7.84 10.74 -28.67
C PHE A 25 7.62 9.23 -28.93
N SER A 26 7.96 8.42 -27.93
CA SER A 26 7.85 6.95 -27.85
C SER A 26 6.85 6.27 -28.80
N THR A 27 7.32 5.31 -29.61
CA THR A 27 6.51 4.41 -30.44
C THR A 27 6.10 3.12 -29.70
N SER A 28 5.78 3.18 -28.41
CA SER A 28 5.18 2.00 -27.76
C SER A 28 3.72 1.88 -28.18
N SER A 29 3.38 0.79 -28.90
CA SER A 29 2.01 0.41 -29.27
C SER A 29 1.07 0.55 -28.06
N GLN A 30 0.03 1.38 -28.19
CA GLN A 30 -1.00 1.47 -27.17
C GLN A 30 -1.81 0.17 -27.20
N VAL A 31 -1.49 -0.77 -26.30
CA VAL A 31 -2.32 -1.95 -26.08
C VAL A 31 -3.66 -1.46 -25.56
N LEU A 32 -4.65 -1.42 -26.45
CA LEU A 32 -6.02 -1.03 -26.14
C LEU A 32 -6.59 -2.04 -25.13
N SER A 33 -6.80 -1.64 -23.89
CA SER A 33 -7.69 -2.34 -22.97
C SER A 33 -9.12 -2.17 -23.49
N GLY A 34 -9.53 -3.01 -24.43
CA GLY A 34 -10.85 -2.96 -25.08
C GLY A 34 -12.01 -3.23 -24.12
N HIS A 35 -13.10 -2.46 -24.29
CA HIS A 35 -14.46 -2.60 -23.75
C HIS A 35 -14.70 -2.77 -22.24
N SER A 36 -13.68 -3.01 -21.40
CA SER A 36 -13.86 -3.28 -19.97
C SER A 36 -12.91 -2.51 -19.05
N LYS A 37 -12.19 -1.50 -19.58
CA LYS A 37 -11.21 -0.68 -18.84
C LYS A 37 -11.78 -0.16 -17.51
N TRP A 38 -13.00 0.39 -17.54
CA TRP A 38 -13.63 0.91 -16.32
C TRP A 38 -13.96 -0.19 -15.32
N ALA A 39 -14.47 -1.34 -15.78
CA ALA A 39 -14.77 -2.47 -14.91
C ALA A 39 -13.50 -2.99 -14.22
N THR A 40 -12.42 -3.18 -14.95
CA THR A 40 -11.13 -3.62 -14.39
C THR A 40 -10.56 -2.58 -13.41
N ILE A 41 -10.61 -1.29 -13.74
CA ILE A 41 -10.16 -0.22 -12.83
C ILE A 41 -11.03 -0.21 -11.56
N LYS A 42 -12.35 -0.36 -11.68
CA LYS A 42 -13.27 -0.42 -10.54
C LYS A 42 -12.92 -1.57 -9.60
N HIS A 43 -12.74 -2.78 -10.11
CA HIS A 43 -12.39 -3.94 -9.28
C HIS A 43 -11.04 -3.78 -8.59
N LYS A 44 -10.02 -3.33 -9.33
CA LYS A 44 -8.68 -3.08 -8.76
C LYS A 44 -8.71 -1.98 -7.69
N LYS A 45 -9.45 -0.90 -7.95
CA LYS A 45 -9.63 0.19 -6.98
C LYS A 45 -10.39 -0.27 -5.75
N ALA A 46 -11.48 -1.02 -5.90
CA ALA A 46 -12.25 -1.53 -4.78
C ALA A 46 -11.41 -2.43 -3.86
N ALA A 47 -10.60 -3.34 -4.41
CA ALA A 47 -9.70 -4.18 -3.63
C ALA A 47 -8.66 -3.35 -2.86
N ASN A 48 -8.07 -2.35 -3.53
CA ASN A 48 -7.09 -1.47 -2.90
C ASN A 48 -7.70 -0.55 -1.83
N ASP A 49 -8.89 -0.01 -2.08
CA ASP A 49 -9.61 0.85 -1.14
C ASP A 49 -10.05 0.04 0.11
N ALA A 50 -10.43 -1.23 -0.06
CA ALA A 50 -10.70 -2.15 1.03
C ALA A 50 -9.45 -2.47 1.86
N ALA A 51 -8.30 -2.72 1.23
CA ALA A 51 -7.04 -2.93 1.94
C ALA A 51 -6.60 -1.69 2.73
N ARG A 52 -6.71 -0.50 2.12
CA ARG A 52 -6.35 0.77 2.76
C ARG A 52 -7.27 1.12 3.94
N SER A 53 -8.57 0.87 3.81
CA SER A 53 -9.52 1.12 4.91
C SER A 53 -9.24 0.19 6.10
N GLN A 54 -8.90 -1.07 5.85
CA GLN A 54 -8.48 -2.01 6.89
C GLN A 54 -7.18 -1.55 7.59
N GLN A 55 -6.18 -1.07 6.84
CA GLN A 55 -4.92 -0.55 7.43
C GLN A 55 -5.18 0.67 8.32
N THR A 56 -6.01 1.61 7.83
CA THR A 56 -6.41 2.81 8.58
C THR A 56 -7.13 2.43 9.87
N HIS A 57 -8.04 1.46 9.79
CA HIS A 57 -8.78 0.97 10.94
C HIS A 57 -7.86 0.31 11.97
N LYS A 58 -6.94 -0.56 11.54
CA LYS A 58 -5.95 -1.21 12.42
C LYS A 58 -5.11 -0.18 13.17
N MET A 59 -4.71 0.92 12.53
CA MET A 59 -3.99 1.99 13.22
C MET A 59 -4.83 2.76 14.22
N ALA A 60 -6.09 3.05 13.89
CA ALA A 60 -7.00 3.71 14.82
C ALA A 60 -7.22 2.89 16.09
N LEU A 61 -7.34 1.56 15.95
CA LEU A 61 -7.43 0.64 17.09
C LEU A 61 -6.16 0.66 17.94
N LYS A 62 -4.98 0.59 17.31
CA LYS A 62 -3.68 0.67 18.01
C LYS A 62 -3.52 1.96 18.81
N ILE A 63 -3.86 3.10 18.21
CA ILE A 63 -3.81 4.42 18.87
C ILE A 63 -4.76 4.46 20.07
N THR A 64 -5.99 3.93 19.90
CA THR A 64 -6.99 3.86 20.97
C THR A 64 -6.48 3.03 22.16
N ALA A 65 -5.87 1.88 21.89
CA ALA A 65 -5.35 1.00 22.92
C ALA A 65 -4.17 1.60 23.69
N PHE A 66 -3.21 2.22 22.99
CA PHE A 66 -2.09 2.89 23.65
C PHE A 66 -2.54 4.10 24.47
N ALA A 67 -3.53 4.86 23.98
CA ALA A 67 -4.14 5.96 24.74
C ALA A 67 -4.87 5.46 25.99
N LYS A 68 -5.52 4.29 25.94
CA LYS A 68 -6.16 3.66 27.10
C LYS A 68 -5.15 3.19 28.15
N GLN A 69 -3.99 2.67 27.73
CA GLN A 69 -2.96 2.15 28.64
C GLN A 69 -2.13 3.25 29.30
N GLY A 70 -1.72 4.28 28.55
CA GLY A 70 -0.78 5.29 29.01
C GLY A 70 -1.34 6.71 29.06
N GLY A 71 -2.65 6.88 28.89
CA GLY A 71 -3.31 8.18 28.82
C GLY A 71 -3.16 8.88 27.46
N PRO A 72 -3.85 10.02 27.28
CA PRO A 72 -3.96 10.69 25.97
C PRO A 72 -2.82 11.64 25.62
N ASP A 73 -1.88 11.88 26.54
CA ASP A 73 -0.78 12.82 26.31
C ASP A 73 0.36 12.16 25.52
N LEU A 74 0.86 12.90 24.52
CA LEU A 74 1.93 12.44 23.63
C LEU A 74 3.32 12.56 24.27
N GLY A 75 3.49 13.45 25.25
CA GLY A 75 4.76 13.66 25.94
C GLY A 75 5.04 12.60 27.00
N THR A 76 4.01 12.09 27.67
CA THR A 76 4.15 11.05 28.69
C THR A 76 4.21 9.63 28.12
N ASN A 77 3.60 9.39 26.94
CA ASN A 77 3.47 8.05 26.36
C ASN A 77 4.23 7.90 25.03
N LEU A 78 5.41 7.28 25.10
CA LEU A 78 6.25 7.00 23.93
C LEU A 78 5.58 6.06 22.91
N GLN A 79 4.77 5.10 23.36
CA GLN A 79 4.07 4.16 22.46
C GLN A 79 3.01 4.89 21.62
N LEU A 80 2.28 5.82 22.25
CA LEU A 80 1.29 6.64 21.55
C LEU A 80 1.96 7.56 20.54
N ALA A 81 3.06 8.23 20.91
CA ALA A 81 3.82 9.09 20.00
C ALA A 81 4.30 8.32 18.75
N TYR A 82 4.93 7.16 18.97
CA TYR A 82 5.41 6.31 17.88
C TYR A 82 4.26 5.80 16.97
N ALA A 83 3.12 5.44 17.55
CA ALA A 83 1.95 5.01 16.80
C ALA A 83 1.37 6.15 15.93
N VAL A 84 1.36 7.38 16.46
CA VAL A 84 0.91 8.57 15.73
C VAL A 84 1.85 8.89 14.56
N ASP A 85 3.16 8.76 14.75
CA ASP A 85 4.12 8.99 13.67
C ASP A 85 3.99 7.94 12.55
N LYS A 86 3.85 6.66 12.90
CA LYS A 86 3.51 5.60 11.94
C LYS A 86 2.18 5.85 11.22
N ALA A 87 1.18 6.38 11.92
CA ALA A 87 -0.11 6.69 11.30
C ALA A 87 0.02 7.83 10.27
N LYS A 88 0.87 8.83 10.54
CA LYS A 88 1.18 9.89 9.58
C LYS A 88 1.92 9.34 8.35
N GLU A 89 2.90 8.46 8.55
CA GLU A 89 3.62 7.77 7.45
C GLU A 89 2.66 6.99 6.54
N MET A 90 1.66 6.33 7.12
CA MET A 90 0.63 5.60 6.37
C MET A 90 -0.52 6.47 5.85
N SER A 91 -0.37 7.80 5.88
CA SER A 91 -1.36 8.76 5.37
C SER A 91 -2.74 8.66 6.05
N VAL A 92 -2.80 8.30 7.33
CA VAL A 92 -4.04 8.30 8.12
C VAL A 92 -4.49 9.76 8.32
N PRO A 93 -5.78 10.11 8.09
CA PRO A 93 -6.28 11.46 8.30
C PRO A 93 -6.16 11.89 9.77
N LYS A 94 -5.75 13.14 10.03
CA LYS A 94 -5.60 13.70 11.39
C LYS A 94 -6.86 13.56 12.25
N LYS A 95 -8.04 13.78 11.66
CA LYS A 95 -9.34 13.60 12.31
C LYS A 95 -9.54 12.18 12.89
N VAL A 96 -9.03 11.15 12.21
CA VAL A 96 -9.13 9.75 12.68
C VAL A 96 -8.22 9.54 13.88
N ILE A 97 -7.01 10.12 13.86
CA ILE A 97 -6.04 10.05 14.97
C ILE A 97 -6.61 10.74 16.22
N GLU A 98 -7.12 11.97 16.08
CA GLU A 98 -7.72 12.71 17.20
C GLU A 98 -8.93 11.99 17.80
N ASN A 99 -9.79 11.40 16.95
CA ASN A 99 -10.93 10.62 17.40
C ASN A 99 -10.51 9.32 18.10
N ALA A 100 -9.42 8.70 17.69
CA ALA A 100 -8.88 7.50 18.34
C ALA A 100 -8.30 7.81 19.72
N ILE A 101 -7.59 8.94 19.87
CA ILE A 101 -7.08 9.41 21.17
C ILE A 101 -8.23 9.68 22.13
N LYS A 102 -9.24 10.45 21.70
CA LYS A 102 -10.44 10.74 22.52
C LYS A 102 -11.22 9.49 22.93
N ARG A 103 -11.26 8.48 22.05
CA ARG A 103 -11.85 7.17 22.37
C ARG A 103 -11.04 6.46 23.44
N GLY A 104 -9.71 6.49 23.37
CA GLY A 104 -8.86 5.90 24.40
C GLY A 104 -8.95 6.61 25.76
N SER A 105 -9.23 7.92 25.79
CA SER A 105 -9.43 8.70 27.02
C SER A 105 -10.73 8.40 27.77
N GLY A 106 -11.69 7.71 27.13
CA GLY A 106 -13.04 7.51 27.70
C GLY A 106 -13.99 8.69 27.53
N ASP A 107 -13.63 9.71 26.72
CA ASP A 107 -14.52 10.85 26.43
C ASP A 107 -15.73 10.44 25.57
N LEU A 108 -15.63 9.29 24.88
CA LEU A 108 -16.67 8.74 24.03
C LEU A 108 -17.29 7.51 24.70
N LYS A 109 -18.48 7.67 25.31
CA LYS A 109 -19.24 6.67 26.10
C LYS A 109 -19.58 5.30 25.45
N ASN A 110 -19.05 4.98 24.27
CA ASN A 110 -19.27 3.70 23.59
C ASN A 110 -17.96 2.89 23.51
N ASP A 111 -17.35 2.63 24.66
CA ASP A 111 -16.12 1.83 24.75
C ASP A 111 -16.46 0.35 24.91
N ALA A 112 -16.54 -0.36 23.78
CA ALA A 112 -16.43 -1.82 23.80
C ALA A 112 -15.05 -2.21 24.34
N LYS A 113 -15.03 -3.24 25.19
CA LYS A 113 -13.85 -3.59 25.99
C LYS A 113 -12.79 -4.22 25.07
N MET A 114 -11.74 -3.46 24.75
CA MET A 114 -10.57 -4.02 24.08
C MET A 114 -9.70 -4.77 25.09
N GLU A 115 -9.49 -6.05 24.82
CA GLU A 115 -8.54 -6.92 25.52
C GLU A 115 -7.57 -7.52 24.49
N ASN A 116 -6.33 -7.80 24.88
CA ASN A 116 -5.39 -8.56 24.06
C ASN A 116 -5.63 -10.07 24.31
N VAL A 117 -5.79 -10.84 23.25
CA VAL A 117 -5.85 -12.30 23.30
C VAL A 117 -4.74 -12.88 22.43
N VAL A 118 -3.88 -13.69 23.03
CA VAL A 118 -2.84 -14.42 22.31
C VAL A 118 -3.40 -15.79 21.95
N TYR A 119 -3.33 -16.15 20.67
CA TYR A 119 -3.72 -17.47 20.19
C TYR A 119 -2.48 -18.25 19.81
N GLU A 120 -2.32 -19.41 20.42
CA GLU A 120 -1.28 -20.37 20.10
C GLU A 120 -1.89 -21.55 19.34
N GLY A 121 -1.19 -22.04 18.31
CA GLY A 121 -1.67 -23.17 17.53
C GLY A 121 -0.55 -23.95 16.86
N LEU A 122 -0.81 -25.23 16.61
CA LEU A 122 0.05 -26.09 15.79
C LEU A 122 -0.58 -26.31 14.43
N ALA A 123 0.18 -26.01 13.38
CA ALA A 123 -0.17 -26.27 12.00
C ALA A 123 0.32 -27.67 11.56
N PRO A 124 -0.31 -28.26 10.52
CA PRO A 124 0.14 -29.52 9.93
C PRO A 124 1.63 -29.46 9.56
N GLY A 125 2.36 -30.52 9.88
CA GLY A 125 3.83 -30.55 9.72
C GLY A 125 4.62 -30.09 10.95
N GLY A 126 3.97 -29.88 12.10
CA GLY A 126 4.64 -29.58 13.37
C GLY A 126 5.12 -28.14 13.50
N VAL A 127 4.58 -27.22 12.68
CA VAL A 127 4.90 -25.80 12.75
C VAL A 127 4.02 -25.14 13.81
N ALA A 128 4.64 -24.65 14.89
CA ALA A 128 3.94 -23.81 15.86
C ALA A 128 3.79 -22.39 15.32
N PHE A 129 2.61 -21.79 15.51
CA PHE A 129 2.36 -20.40 15.19
C PHE A 129 1.71 -19.69 16.38
N GLU A 130 2.10 -18.43 16.56
CA GLU A 130 1.54 -17.52 17.54
C GLU A 130 0.87 -16.37 16.79
N TYR A 131 -0.38 -16.08 17.14
CA TYR A 131 -1.10 -14.92 16.67
C TYR A 131 -1.38 -13.99 17.84
N ASP A 132 -0.57 -12.94 17.94
CA ASP A 132 -0.80 -11.83 18.86
C ASP A 132 -1.86 -10.89 18.26
N SER A 133 -3.10 -11.06 18.71
CA SER A 133 -4.18 -10.16 18.36
C SER A 133 -4.07 -8.92 19.25
N ASN A 134 -3.25 -7.96 18.79
CA ASN A 134 -2.82 -6.83 19.60
C ASN A 134 -3.97 -6.21 20.41
N PHE A 135 -5.20 -6.07 19.86
CA PHE A 135 -6.43 -5.82 20.63
C PHE A 135 -7.68 -6.28 19.85
N ILE A 136 -8.53 -7.13 20.45
CA ILE A 136 -9.85 -7.53 19.91
C ILE A 136 -10.95 -6.89 20.77
N TYR A 137 -12.07 -6.50 20.15
CA TYR A 137 -13.29 -6.14 20.87
C TYR A 137 -13.91 -7.41 21.46
N VAL A 138 -13.92 -7.50 22.79
CA VAL A 138 -14.66 -8.51 23.55
C VAL A 138 -16.06 -7.98 23.87
#